data_AF-A0A8K0K4L6-F1
#
_entry.id   AF-A0A8K0K4L6-F1
#
_cell.length_a   1.000
_cell.length_b   1.000
_cell.length_c   1.000
_cell.angle_alpha   90.00
_cell.angle_beta   90.00
_cell.angle_gamma   90.00
#
_symmetry.space_group_name_H-M   'P 1'
#
loop_
_entity.id
_entity.type
_entity.pdbx_description
1 polymer ?
#
loop_
_entity_poly.entity_id
_entity_poly.type
_entity_poly.pdbx_seq_one_letter_code
_entity_poly.pdbx_strand_id
1 'polypeptide(L)'
;MRKVVRDFIMKHIALFAMILAGCQAVSFFNLVMDEWAAFKLQHKKNYDSEIEENFRMKIFMENKRKIAKHNSNFENGIVSYKLRLNKFGDLLSHEFKSLVNGFNRTKSGKYLGASNLKGATYISPANVELPKHVDWRKLGAVTPVKDQRNCGSCWSFSATGALEGQHFRKTGKLVSLSEQNLIDCSTKYGNQGCNGGLMDQAFQYVKVNGGLDTEESYPYEAEDDKCRYLPEDSGATDVGFVDIKEGSEDDLKAAIATVGPVSVAIDASHESFQFYSEGVYYDQECSSTELDHGVLAVGYGTEKSPSGEDQDYWLIKNSWSENWGIGGYVKIARNKNNTCGVATQASYPLV
;
A
#
# COMPACT_ATOMS: atom_id res chain seq x y z
N MET A 1 -42.90 42.21 -53.36
CA MET A 1 -42.82 42.22 -51.88
C MET A 1 -42.70 40.83 -51.26
N ARG A 2 -43.54 39.84 -51.62
CA ARG A 2 -43.48 38.46 -51.05
C ARG A 2 -42.16 37.70 -51.26
N LYS A 3 -41.46 37.89 -52.38
CA LYS A 3 -40.22 37.18 -52.70
C LYS A 3 -39.04 37.63 -51.83
N VAL A 4 -38.92 38.94 -51.60
CA VAL A 4 -37.84 39.56 -50.80
C VAL A 4 -37.95 39.17 -49.32
N VAL A 5 -39.18 39.10 -48.79
CA VAL A 5 -39.43 38.66 -47.40
C VAL A 5 -39.06 37.19 -47.22
N ARG A 6 -39.35 36.34 -48.23
CA ARG A 6 -39.02 34.91 -48.19
C ARG A 6 -37.51 34.66 -48.21
N ASP A 7 -36.78 35.42 -49.02
CA ASP A 7 -35.32 35.31 -49.13
C ASP A 7 -34.60 35.86 -47.88
N PHE A 8 -35.16 36.91 -47.26
CA PHE A 8 -34.66 37.44 -45.99
C PHE A 8 -34.86 36.45 -44.84
N ILE A 9 -36.06 35.87 -44.72
CA ILE A 9 -36.40 34.84 -43.72
C ILE A 9 -35.53 33.58 -43.92
N MET A 10 -35.36 33.09 -45.16
CA MET A 10 -34.49 31.93 -45.42
C MET A 10 -33.02 32.19 -45.08
N LYS A 11 -32.49 33.39 -45.37
CA LYS A 11 -31.11 33.74 -44.98
C LYS A 11 -30.92 33.77 -43.46
N HIS A 12 -31.93 34.22 -42.71
CA HIS A 12 -31.86 34.33 -41.25
C HIS A 12 -32.06 32.98 -40.58
N ILE A 13 -32.93 32.12 -41.12
CA ILE A 13 -33.07 30.71 -40.71
C ILE A 13 -31.79 29.93 -41.01
N ALA A 14 -31.15 30.15 -42.16
CA ALA A 14 -29.88 29.52 -42.50
C ALA A 14 -28.74 29.97 -41.58
N LEU A 15 -28.71 31.25 -41.18
CA LEU A 15 -27.76 31.75 -40.19
C LEU A 15 -28.01 31.14 -38.80
N PHE A 16 -29.27 31.03 -38.36
CA PHE A 16 -29.63 30.41 -37.09
C PHE A 16 -29.30 28.90 -37.06
N ALA A 17 -29.50 28.20 -38.17
CA ALA A 17 -29.11 26.79 -38.34
C ALA A 17 -27.58 26.60 -38.37
N MET A 18 -26.82 27.55 -38.93
CA MET A 18 -25.35 27.51 -38.88
C MET A 18 -24.78 27.83 -37.49
N ILE A 19 -25.44 28.67 -36.70
CA ILE A 19 -25.03 28.95 -35.31
C ILE A 19 -25.34 27.75 -34.38
N LEU A 20 -26.34 26.93 -34.71
CA LEU A 20 -26.63 25.67 -34.01
C LEU A 20 -25.67 24.52 -34.34
N ALA A 21 -24.80 24.67 -35.35
CA ALA A 21 -23.89 23.62 -35.82
C ALA A 21 -22.48 23.63 -35.15
N GLY A 22 -22.24 24.50 -34.17
CA GLY A 22 -20.88 24.78 -33.68
C GLY A 22 -20.48 24.28 -32.29
N CYS A 23 -21.38 23.64 -31.53
CA CYS A 23 -21.02 22.99 -30.27
C CYS A 23 -21.15 21.48 -30.44
N GLN A 24 -20.11 20.83 -30.97
CA GLN A 24 -19.98 19.39 -30.77
C GLN A 24 -19.68 19.15 -29.29
N ALA A 25 -20.73 19.00 -28.49
CA ALA A 25 -20.59 18.47 -27.15
C ALA A 25 -19.99 17.08 -27.27
N VAL A 26 -18.86 16.84 -26.60
CA VAL A 26 -18.27 15.50 -26.49
C VAL A 26 -19.35 14.60 -25.89
N SER A 27 -19.71 13.52 -26.59
CA SER A 27 -20.63 12.52 -26.05
C SER A 27 -20.02 11.94 -24.77
N PHE A 28 -20.80 11.84 -23.70
CA PHE A 28 -20.37 11.20 -22.45
C PHE A 28 -19.77 9.81 -22.70
N PHE A 29 -20.35 9.07 -23.65
CA PHE A 29 -19.85 7.75 -24.04
C PHE A 29 -18.44 7.82 -24.65
N ASN A 30 -18.17 8.80 -25.53
CA ASN A 30 -16.85 8.94 -26.16
C ASN A 30 -15.78 9.29 -25.11
N LEU A 31 -16.10 10.18 -24.16
CA LEU A 31 -15.19 10.52 -23.07
C LEU A 31 -14.82 9.29 -22.23
N VAL A 32 -15.81 8.48 -21.85
CA VAL A 32 -15.58 7.25 -21.08
C VAL A 32 -14.70 6.26 -21.84
N MET A 33 -14.95 6.09 -23.14
CA MET A 33 -14.15 5.18 -23.97
C MET A 33 -12.70 5.65 -24.12
N ASP A 34 -12.48 6.96 -24.29
CA ASP A 34 -11.13 7.53 -24.38
C ASP A 34 -10.36 7.37 -23.05
N GLU A 35 -11.03 7.62 -21.92
CA GLU A 35 -10.45 7.43 -20.59
C GLU A 35 -10.15 5.96 -20.27
N TRP A 36 -11.04 5.06 -20.67
CA TRP A 36 -10.83 3.61 -20.55
C TRP A 36 -9.65 3.14 -21.39
N ALA A 37 -9.57 3.59 -22.65
CA ALA A 37 -8.46 3.28 -23.53
C ALA A 37 -7.12 3.78 -22.96
N ALA A 38 -7.10 5.01 -22.43
CA ALA A 38 -5.93 5.58 -21.77
C ALA A 38 -5.53 4.77 -20.52
N PHE A 39 -6.49 4.38 -19.69
CA PHE A 39 -6.25 3.53 -18.51
C PHE A 39 -5.62 2.19 -18.89
N LYS A 40 -6.19 1.50 -19.89
CA LYS A 40 -5.63 0.21 -20.37
C LYS A 40 -4.21 0.37 -20.86
N LEU A 41 -3.93 1.41 -21.65
CA LEU A 41 -2.59 1.69 -22.18
C LEU A 41 -1.60 2.00 -21.05
N GLN A 42 -1.98 2.89 -20.13
CA GLN A 42 -1.15 3.32 -19.01
C GLN A 42 -0.77 2.16 -18.08
N HIS A 43 -1.72 1.26 -17.82
CA HIS A 43 -1.52 0.14 -16.89
C HIS A 43 -1.31 -1.21 -17.59
N LYS A 44 -1.05 -1.20 -18.90
CA LYS A 44 -0.78 -2.38 -19.74
C LYS A 44 -1.84 -3.47 -19.56
N LYS A 45 -3.11 -3.08 -19.49
CA LYS A 45 -4.22 -4.02 -19.32
C LYS A 45 -4.54 -4.73 -20.62
N ASN A 46 -4.69 -6.04 -20.53
CA ASN A 46 -5.15 -6.90 -21.61
C ASN A 46 -6.19 -7.87 -21.05
N TYR A 47 -7.25 -8.14 -21.80
CA TYR A 47 -8.37 -8.95 -21.34
C TYR A 47 -8.65 -10.07 -22.34
N ASP A 48 -9.00 -11.26 -21.84
CA ASP A 48 -9.13 -12.48 -22.66
C ASP A 48 -10.33 -12.45 -23.60
N SER A 49 -11.33 -11.62 -23.31
CA SER A 49 -12.53 -11.49 -24.14
C SER A 49 -13.13 -10.09 -24.04
N GLU A 50 -13.92 -9.74 -25.05
CA GLU A 50 -14.71 -8.51 -25.05
C GLU A 50 -15.72 -8.46 -23.89
N ILE A 51 -16.22 -9.61 -23.45
CA ILE A 51 -17.13 -9.70 -22.30
C ILE A 51 -16.40 -9.28 -21.01
N GLU A 52 -15.19 -9.81 -20.80
CA GLU A 52 -14.35 -9.45 -19.66
C GLU A 52 -13.95 -7.98 -19.72
N GLU A 53 -13.54 -7.48 -20.89
CA GLU A 53 -13.19 -6.07 -21.04
C GLU A 53 -14.39 -5.15 -20.70
N ASN A 54 -15.58 -5.47 -21.20
CA ASN A 54 -16.79 -4.70 -20.91
C ASN A 54 -17.16 -4.75 -19.41
N PHE A 55 -16.91 -5.88 -18.74
CA PHE A 55 -17.10 -6.01 -17.30
C PHE A 55 -16.11 -5.14 -16.52
N ARG A 56 -14.82 -5.21 -16.88
CA ARG A 56 -13.73 -4.42 -16.29
C ARG A 56 -13.92 -2.93 -16.49
N MET A 57 -14.40 -2.50 -17.66
CA MET A 57 -14.76 -1.12 -17.94
C MET A 57 -15.88 -0.62 -17.00
N LYS A 58 -16.91 -1.45 -16.73
CA LYS A 58 -17.97 -1.07 -15.78
C LYS A 58 -17.43 -0.90 -14.36
N ILE A 59 -16.54 -1.78 -13.91
CA ILE A 59 -15.87 -1.66 -12.60
C ILE A 59 -15.05 -0.38 -12.53
N PHE A 60 -14.25 -0.11 -13.56
CA PHE A 60 -13.49 1.12 -13.71
C PHE A 60 -14.35 2.38 -13.59
N MET A 61 -15.48 2.43 -14.29
CA MET A 61 -16.42 3.56 -14.22
C MET A 61 -16.99 3.73 -12.83
N GLU A 62 -17.38 2.64 -12.17
CA GLU A 62 -17.94 2.68 -10.82
C GLU A 62 -16.90 3.13 -9.79
N ASN A 63 -15.68 2.61 -9.85
CA ASN A 63 -14.58 3.06 -9.00
C ASN A 63 -14.25 4.53 -9.22
N LYS A 64 -14.21 5.00 -10.46
CA LYS A 64 -14.02 6.42 -10.78
C LYS A 64 -15.12 7.29 -10.18
N ARG A 65 -16.38 6.86 -10.25
CA ARG A 65 -17.52 7.57 -9.65
C ARG A 65 -17.39 7.65 -8.12
N LYS A 66 -16.98 6.55 -7.47
CA LYS A 66 -16.72 6.53 -6.01
C LYS A 66 -15.59 7.48 -5.63
N ILE A 67 -14.48 7.48 -6.37
CA ILE A 67 -13.35 8.41 -6.19
C ILE A 67 -13.81 9.86 -6.29
N ALA A 68 -14.57 10.20 -7.33
CA ALA A 68 -15.08 11.56 -7.52
C ALA A 68 -15.99 12.01 -6.35
N LYS A 69 -16.87 11.12 -5.87
CA LYS A 69 -17.72 11.38 -4.71
C LYS A 69 -16.89 11.61 -3.44
N HIS A 70 -15.89 10.76 -3.18
CA HIS A 70 -14.99 10.90 -2.03
C HIS A 70 -14.22 12.22 -2.08
N ASN A 71 -13.65 12.56 -3.24
CA ASN A 71 -12.88 13.79 -3.38
C ASN A 71 -13.76 15.04 -3.24
N SER A 72 -15.04 14.99 -3.64
CA SER A 72 -15.99 16.06 -3.31
C SER A 72 -16.14 16.25 -1.80
N ASN A 73 -16.20 15.17 -1.01
CA ASN A 73 -16.23 15.25 0.44
C ASN A 73 -14.93 15.83 1.02
N PHE A 74 -13.78 15.52 0.42
CA PHE A 74 -12.49 16.11 0.81
C PHE A 74 -12.49 17.62 0.60
N GLU A 75 -12.94 18.10 -0.57
CA GLU A 75 -13.00 19.55 -0.85
C GLU A 75 -13.98 20.30 0.08
N ASN A 76 -14.99 19.58 0.61
CA ASN A 76 -15.91 20.11 1.62
C ASN A 76 -15.40 19.94 3.07
N GLY A 77 -14.17 19.46 3.27
CA GLY A 77 -13.56 19.28 4.60
C GLY A 77 -14.18 18.15 5.44
N ILE A 78 -14.95 17.25 4.83
CA ILE A 78 -15.65 16.14 5.53
C ILE A 78 -14.68 14.97 5.79
N VAL A 79 -13.71 14.75 4.90
CA VAL A 79 -12.68 13.71 5.02
C VAL A 79 -11.29 14.33 4.87
N SER A 80 -10.27 13.67 5.41
CA SER A 80 -8.90 14.18 5.53
C SER A 80 -7.92 13.74 4.44
N TYR A 81 -8.38 12.98 3.45
CA TYR A 81 -7.54 12.42 2.38
C TYR A 81 -8.26 12.36 1.03
N LYS A 82 -7.48 12.34 -0.06
CA LYS A 82 -7.97 12.16 -1.42
C LYS A 82 -7.71 10.76 -1.94
N LEU A 83 -8.55 10.38 -2.90
CA LEU A 83 -8.40 9.19 -3.71
C LEU A 83 -7.95 9.53 -5.13
N ARG A 84 -7.24 8.61 -5.78
CA ARG A 84 -6.87 8.70 -7.18
C ARG A 84 -6.93 7.32 -7.81
N LEU A 85 -7.36 7.29 -9.07
CA LEU A 85 -7.36 6.08 -9.86
C LEU A 85 -5.91 5.59 -10.06
N ASN A 86 -5.71 4.29 -9.96
CA ASN A 86 -4.41 3.64 -10.09
C ASN A 86 -4.57 2.30 -10.81
N LYS A 87 -3.52 1.48 -10.87
CA LYS A 87 -3.52 0.19 -11.58
C LYS A 87 -4.62 -0.80 -11.13
N PHE A 88 -5.24 -0.59 -9.98
CA PHE A 88 -6.34 -1.40 -9.44
C PHE A 88 -7.73 -0.89 -9.85
N GLY A 89 -7.82 0.11 -10.72
CA GLY A 89 -9.07 0.77 -11.09
C GLY A 89 -10.15 -0.15 -11.66
N ASP A 90 -9.77 -1.27 -12.27
CA ASP A 90 -10.64 -2.27 -12.89
C ASP A 90 -10.93 -3.49 -12.01
N LEU A 91 -10.53 -3.44 -10.72
CA LEU A 91 -10.74 -4.52 -9.76
C LEU A 91 -11.86 -4.20 -8.78
N LEU A 92 -12.65 -5.21 -8.44
CA LEU A 92 -13.55 -5.19 -7.29
C LEU A 92 -12.75 -5.28 -5.99
N SER A 93 -13.31 -4.77 -4.89
CA SER A 93 -12.65 -4.80 -3.57
C SER A 93 -12.17 -6.19 -3.16
N HIS A 94 -12.97 -7.24 -3.38
CA HIS A 94 -12.57 -8.60 -3.01
C HIS A 94 -11.49 -9.20 -3.92
N GLU A 95 -11.49 -8.85 -5.21
CA GLU A 95 -10.42 -9.24 -6.13
C GLU A 95 -9.11 -8.57 -5.72
N PHE A 96 -9.15 -7.27 -5.42
CA PHE A 96 -8.03 -6.51 -4.91
C PHE A 96 -7.45 -7.14 -3.64
N LYS A 97 -8.28 -7.39 -2.61
CA LYS A 97 -7.85 -8.06 -1.37
C LYS A 97 -7.17 -9.40 -1.67
N SER A 98 -7.79 -10.25 -2.48
CA SER A 98 -7.27 -11.59 -2.76
C SER A 98 -5.96 -11.58 -3.55
N LEU A 99 -5.67 -10.52 -4.29
CA LEU A 99 -4.47 -10.41 -5.12
C LEU A 99 -3.26 -9.87 -4.34
N VAL A 100 -3.48 -8.92 -3.42
CA VAL A 100 -2.37 -8.17 -2.80
C VAL A 100 -2.37 -8.18 -1.26
N ASN A 101 -3.45 -8.57 -0.60
CA ASN A 101 -3.49 -8.66 0.87
C ASN A 101 -3.09 -10.09 1.27
N GLY A 102 -1.82 -10.24 1.65
CA GLY A 102 -1.19 -11.51 1.96
C GLY A 102 -0.91 -11.75 3.44
N PHE A 103 -1.17 -10.77 4.31
CA PHE A 103 -0.94 -10.97 5.73
C PHE A 103 -2.11 -11.79 6.30
N ASN A 104 -1.83 -12.80 7.12
CA ASN A 104 -2.87 -13.67 7.67
C ASN A 104 -2.62 -13.99 9.14
N ARG A 105 -3.28 -13.23 10.02
CA ARG A 105 -3.16 -13.36 11.47
C ARG A 105 -3.45 -14.78 11.98
N THR A 106 -4.34 -15.53 11.32
CA THR A 106 -4.70 -16.89 11.79
C THR A 106 -3.56 -17.90 11.64
N LYS A 107 -2.51 -17.57 10.89
CA LYS A 107 -1.29 -18.39 10.76
C LYS A 107 -0.41 -18.37 12.01
N SER A 108 -0.65 -17.46 12.97
CA SER A 108 0.11 -17.36 14.22
C SER A 108 -0.06 -18.56 15.15
N GLY A 109 -1.03 -19.46 14.91
CA GLY A 109 -1.29 -20.62 15.78
C GLY A 109 -1.64 -21.94 15.09
N LYS A 110 -1.59 -22.04 13.75
CA LYS A 110 -2.10 -23.22 13.01
C LYS A 110 -1.04 -24.25 12.59
N TYR A 111 0.26 -23.96 12.75
CA TYR A 111 1.34 -24.89 12.37
C TYR A 111 1.97 -25.55 13.59
N LEU A 112 2.10 -26.88 13.54
CA LEU A 112 2.83 -27.70 14.51
C LEU A 112 4.30 -27.27 14.50
N GLY A 113 4.65 -26.31 15.35
CA GLY A 113 5.96 -25.64 15.41
C GLY A 113 5.90 -24.12 15.61
N ALA A 114 4.78 -23.47 15.26
CA ALA A 114 4.56 -22.03 15.41
C ALA A 114 3.84 -21.64 16.71
N SER A 115 3.37 -22.61 17.50
CA SER A 115 2.54 -22.38 18.69
C SER A 115 3.21 -21.61 19.84
N ASN A 116 4.47 -21.20 19.70
CA ASN A 116 5.19 -20.35 20.64
C ASN A 116 6.19 -19.40 19.96
N LEU A 117 6.04 -19.10 18.66
CA LEU A 117 6.94 -18.13 18.02
C LEU A 117 6.62 -16.73 18.59
N LYS A 118 7.44 -16.30 19.54
CA LYS A 118 7.35 -15.00 20.19
C LYS A 118 8.73 -14.36 20.18
N GLY A 119 8.78 -13.10 19.78
CA GLY A 119 9.96 -12.28 19.89
C GLY A 119 10.24 -11.93 21.34
N ALA A 120 11.36 -11.25 21.56
CA ALA A 120 11.53 -10.54 22.82
C ALA A 120 10.45 -9.46 22.95
N THR A 121 9.97 -9.19 24.15
CA THR A 121 9.01 -8.10 24.36
C THR A 121 9.73 -6.76 24.29
N TYR A 122 9.20 -5.82 23.51
CA TYR A 122 9.69 -4.45 23.49
C TYR A 122 9.48 -3.79 24.86
N ILE A 123 10.53 -3.15 25.35
CA ILE A 123 10.49 -2.33 26.56
C ILE A 123 10.87 -0.91 26.14
N SER A 124 9.90 -0.01 26.18
CA SER A 124 10.12 1.40 25.83
C SER A 124 11.14 2.03 26.80
N PRO A 125 12.10 2.83 26.30
CA PRO A 125 13.09 3.46 27.15
C PRO A 125 12.43 4.51 28.06
N ALA A 126 12.66 4.39 29.37
CA ALA A 126 12.14 5.32 30.35
C ALA A 126 12.84 6.69 30.24
N ASN A 127 12.08 7.78 30.44
CA ASN A 127 12.59 9.15 30.50
C ASN A 127 13.30 9.63 29.22
N VAL A 128 12.89 9.14 28.05
CA VAL A 128 13.38 9.63 26.75
C VAL A 128 12.34 10.56 26.13
N GLU A 129 12.75 11.78 25.79
CA GLU A 129 11.96 12.68 24.96
C GLU A 129 12.06 12.24 23.49
N LEU A 130 10.93 11.81 22.92
CA LEU A 130 10.87 11.39 21.53
C LEU A 130 10.77 12.61 20.61
N PRO A 131 11.42 12.61 19.43
CA PRO A 131 11.22 13.64 18.42
C PRO A 131 9.73 13.80 18.06
N LYS A 132 9.31 15.00 17.67
CA LYS A 132 7.93 15.23 17.18
C LYS A 132 7.69 14.58 15.81
N HIS A 133 8.74 14.49 15.01
CA HIS A 133 8.70 13.96 13.65
C HIS A 133 9.90 13.04 13.42
N VAL A 134 9.66 11.89 12.81
CA VAL A 134 10.69 10.94 12.38
C VAL A 134 10.37 10.54 10.94
N ASP A 135 11.39 10.52 10.10
CA ASP A 135 11.29 10.06 8.71
C ASP A 135 12.59 9.34 8.32
N TRP A 136 12.59 8.01 8.42
CA TRP A 136 13.77 7.18 8.17
C TRP A 136 14.24 7.22 6.71
N ARG A 137 13.39 7.67 5.78
CA ARG A 137 13.80 7.89 4.37
C ARG A 137 14.87 8.97 4.29
N LYS A 138 14.71 10.05 5.06
CA LYS A 138 15.68 11.15 5.12
C LYS A 138 16.98 10.77 5.82
N LEU A 139 16.94 9.70 6.61
CA LEU A 139 18.10 9.17 7.35
C LEU A 139 18.80 8.03 6.60
N GLY A 140 18.33 7.65 5.40
CA GLY A 140 18.96 6.63 4.57
C GLY A 140 18.65 5.18 4.97
N ALA A 141 17.72 4.94 5.88
CA ALA A 141 17.40 3.60 6.39
C ALA A 141 16.25 2.91 5.65
N VAL A 142 15.87 3.39 4.45
CA VAL A 142 14.72 2.91 3.70
C VAL A 142 15.10 2.78 2.22
N THR A 143 14.99 1.57 1.67
CA THR A 143 15.18 1.28 0.25
C THR A 143 14.07 1.91 -0.61
N PRO A 144 14.24 2.00 -1.95
CA PRO A 144 13.15 2.41 -2.85
C PRO A 144 11.87 1.59 -2.66
N VAL A 145 10.72 2.15 -3.06
CA VAL A 145 9.45 1.41 -3.02
C VAL A 145 9.46 0.32 -4.07
N LYS A 146 9.04 -0.89 -3.67
CA LYS A 146 8.93 -2.06 -4.54
C LYS A 146 7.47 -2.31 -4.96
N ASP A 147 7.24 -3.34 -5.77
CA ASP A 147 5.90 -3.74 -6.23
C ASP A 147 5.73 -5.26 -6.14
N GLN A 148 4.87 -5.70 -5.23
CA GLN A 148 4.56 -7.12 -5.02
C GLN A 148 3.74 -7.74 -6.17
N ARG A 149 3.20 -6.93 -7.09
CA ARG A 149 2.36 -7.37 -8.22
C ARG A 149 1.16 -8.19 -7.74
N ASN A 150 0.79 -9.25 -8.44
CA ASN A 150 -0.38 -10.09 -8.16
C ASN A 150 -0.02 -11.30 -7.28
N CYS A 151 0.66 -11.04 -6.17
CA CYS A 151 1.11 -12.06 -5.22
C CYS A 151 0.83 -11.54 -3.81
N GLY A 152 0.22 -12.36 -2.95
CA GLY A 152 -0.05 -12.06 -1.55
C GLY A 152 1.22 -12.16 -0.69
N SER A 153 2.26 -11.44 -1.07
CA SER A 153 3.59 -11.46 -0.45
C SER A 153 3.89 -10.21 0.37
N CYS A 154 2.92 -9.34 0.67
CA CYS A 154 3.15 -8.13 1.47
C CYS A 154 3.93 -8.37 2.79
N TRP A 155 3.74 -9.54 3.40
CA TRP A 155 4.47 -9.98 4.59
C TRP A 155 5.99 -10.08 4.36
N SER A 156 6.44 -10.50 3.18
CA SER A 156 7.87 -10.57 2.87
C SER A 156 8.45 -9.18 2.66
N PHE A 157 7.75 -8.29 1.94
CA PHE A 157 8.15 -6.88 1.77
C PHE A 157 8.21 -6.10 3.08
N SER A 158 7.28 -6.38 4.00
CA SER A 158 7.28 -5.79 5.34
C SER A 158 8.50 -6.28 6.13
N ALA A 159 8.80 -7.59 6.08
CA ALA A 159 9.94 -8.18 6.77
C ALA A 159 11.29 -7.72 6.21
N THR A 160 11.49 -7.75 4.88
CA THR A 160 12.71 -7.25 4.25
C THR A 160 12.91 -5.78 4.60
N GLY A 161 11.89 -4.94 4.46
CA GLY A 161 12.00 -3.52 4.76
C GLY A 161 12.45 -3.21 6.19
N ALA A 162 12.02 -4.00 7.18
CA ALA A 162 12.48 -3.84 8.56
C ALA A 162 13.93 -4.35 8.74
N LEU A 163 14.27 -5.48 8.13
CA LEU A 163 15.62 -6.05 8.17
C LEU A 163 16.65 -5.15 7.47
N GLU A 164 16.30 -4.58 6.32
CA GLU A 164 17.08 -3.57 5.59
C GLU A 164 17.38 -2.36 6.49
N GLY A 165 16.36 -1.85 7.19
CA GLY A 165 16.49 -0.73 8.11
C GLY A 165 17.40 -1.04 9.30
N GLN A 166 17.27 -2.22 9.91
CA GLN A 166 18.13 -2.64 11.02
C GLN A 166 19.57 -2.92 10.57
N HIS A 167 19.75 -3.53 9.40
CA HIS A 167 21.06 -3.74 8.81
C HIS A 167 21.76 -2.39 8.57
N PHE A 168 21.07 -1.42 7.97
CA PHE A 168 21.59 -0.07 7.78
C PHE A 168 21.99 0.58 9.10
N ARG A 169 21.16 0.48 10.15
CA ARG A 169 21.48 1.06 11.46
C ARG A 169 22.71 0.43 12.11
N LYS A 170 22.95 -0.86 11.88
CA LYS A 170 24.12 -1.57 12.42
C LYS A 170 25.39 -1.29 11.62
N THR A 171 25.31 -1.33 10.30
CA THR A 171 26.49 -1.37 9.42
C THR A 171 26.78 -0.04 8.71
N GLY A 172 25.80 0.87 8.66
CA GLY A 172 25.83 2.08 7.85
C GLY A 172 25.63 1.83 6.35
N LYS A 173 25.35 0.59 5.93
CA LYS A 173 25.14 0.22 4.52
C LYS A 173 23.69 -0.16 4.29
N LEU A 174 23.04 0.49 3.33
CA LEU A 174 21.68 0.13 2.93
C LEU A 174 21.78 -0.89 1.80
N VAL A 175 21.22 -2.09 2.04
CA VAL A 175 21.21 -3.19 1.08
C VAL A 175 19.76 -3.52 0.80
N SER A 176 19.40 -3.73 -0.47
CA SER A 176 18.07 -4.24 -0.84
C SER A 176 18.07 -5.76 -0.69
N LEU A 177 17.14 -6.30 0.10
CA LEU A 177 17.06 -7.73 0.42
C LEU A 177 15.97 -8.43 -0.40
N SER A 178 16.12 -9.73 -0.61
CA SER A 178 15.24 -10.52 -1.47
C SER A 178 13.94 -10.92 -0.77
N GLU A 179 12.81 -10.43 -1.27
CA GLU A 179 11.50 -10.97 -0.89
C GLU A 179 11.27 -12.38 -1.44
N GLN A 180 11.82 -12.70 -2.61
CA GLN A 180 11.63 -14.00 -3.26
C GLN A 180 12.28 -15.12 -2.46
N ASN A 181 13.46 -14.87 -1.89
CA ASN A 181 14.09 -15.80 -0.97
C ASN A 181 13.16 -16.13 0.21
N LEU A 182 12.47 -15.15 0.79
CA LEU A 182 11.48 -15.40 1.85
C LEU A 182 10.30 -16.24 1.34
N ILE A 183 9.73 -15.88 0.19
CA ILE A 183 8.58 -16.55 -0.43
C ILE A 183 8.88 -18.04 -0.63
N ASP A 184 10.03 -18.35 -1.23
CA ASP A 184 10.36 -19.71 -1.64
C ASP A 184 10.87 -20.57 -0.47
N CYS A 185 11.57 -19.97 0.51
CA CYS A 185 12.32 -20.72 1.51
C CYS A 185 11.67 -20.78 2.91
N SER A 186 10.77 -19.84 3.25
CA SER A 186 10.21 -19.76 4.61
C SER A 186 8.96 -20.62 4.83
N THR A 187 8.57 -21.45 3.87
CA THR A 187 7.37 -22.30 3.96
C THR A 187 7.37 -23.25 5.15
N LYS A 188 8.55 -23.80 5.50
CA LYS A 188 8.74 -24.65 6.70
C LYS A 188 8.49 -23.91 8.02
N TYR A 189 8.44 -22.57 8.00
CA TYR A 189 8.24 -21.71 9.16
C TYR A 189 6.80 -21.18 9.26
N GLY A 190 5.91 -21.57 8.34
CA GLY A 190 4.47 -21.28 8.38
C GLY A 190 3.99 -20.31 7.30
N ASN A 191 4.90 -19.65 6.59
CA ASN A 191 4.57 -18.83 5.43
C ASN A 191 4.12 -19.70 4.25
N GLN A 192 3.38 -19.13 3.31
CA GLN A 192 2.85 -19.86 2.15
C GLN A 192 3.09 -19.09 0.85
N GLY A 193 4.26 -18.43 0.76
CA GLY A 193 4.63 -17.64 -0.41
C GLY A 193 3.57 -16.60 -0.78
N CYS A 194 3.06 -16.65 -2.01
CA CYS A 194 2.01 -15.78 -2.52
C CYS A 194 0.63 -16.00 -1.91
N ASN A 195 0.42 -17.09 -1.16
CA ASN A 195 -0.81 -17.35 -0.39
C ASN A 195 -0.74 -16.78 1.04
N GLY A 196 0.28 -15.95 1.31
CA GLY A 196 0.38 -15.16 2.51
C GLY A 196 1.28 -15.71 3.60
N GLY A 197 1.51 -14.91 4.62
CA GLY A 197 2.51 -15.18 5.65
C GLY A 197 2.51 -14.15 6.77
N LEU A 198 3.51 -14.24 7.64
CA LEU A 198 3.77 -13.37 8.78
C LEU A 198 5.23 -12.93 8.79
N MET A 199 5.45 -11.66 9.16
CA MET A 199 6.80 -11.09 9.27
C MET A 199 7.65 -11.82 10.31
N ASP A 200 7.06 -12.20 11.45
CA ASP A 200 7.77 -12.91 12.53
C ASP A 200 8.29 -14.28 12.07
N GLN A 201 7.52 -14.98 11.23
CA GLN A 201 7.94 -16.25 10.63
C GLN A 201 9.08 -16.04 9.62
N ALA A 202 9.08 -14.92 8.89
CA ALA A 202 10.18 -14.54 8.01
C ALA A 202 11.46 -14.25 8.81
N PHE A 203 11.39 -13.47 9.90
CA PHE A 203 12.52 -13.21 10.80
C PHE A 203 13.09 -14.50 11.39
N GLN A 204 12.21 -15.39 11.87
CA GLN A 204 12.62 -16.70 12.37
C GLN A 204 13.33 -17.55 11.30
N TYR A 205 12.85 -17.51 10.06
CA TYR A 205 13.53 -18.17 8.95
C TYR A 205 14.94 -17.59 8.76
N VAL A 206 15.08 -16.26 8.62
CA VAL A 206 16.40 -15.62 8.37
C VAL A 206 17.39 -15.98 9.47
N LYS A 207 16.94 -15.97 10.74
CA LYS A 207 17.75 -16.36 11.88
C LYS A 207 18.29 -17.79 11.77
N VAL A 208 17.41 -18.76 11.46
CA VAL A 208 17.81 -20.18 11.40
C VAL A 208 18.58 -20.49 10.13
N ASN A 209 18.25 -19.82 9.02
CA ASN A 209 18.93 -19.94 7.75
C ASN A 209 20.35 -19.36 7.78
N GLY A 210 20.61 -18.43 8.71
CA GLY A 210 21.90 -17.77 8.88
C GLY A 210 22.14 -16.63 7.90
N GLY A 211 21.07 -16.12 7.27
CA GLY A 211 21.17 -15.09 6.24
C GLY A 211 19.93 -14.96 5.37
N LEU A 212 19.88 -13.87 4.62
CA LEU A 212 18.91 -13.60 3.57
C LEU A 212 19.63 -12.97 2.38
N ASP A 213 19.36 -13.49 1.18
CA ASP A 213 20.00 -13.02 -0.05
C ASP A 213 19.62 -11.57 -0.37
N THR A 214 20.48 -10.90 -1.14
CA THR A 214 20.16 -9.59 -1.71
C THR A 214 19.10 -9.69 -2.80
N GLU A 215 18.38 -8.59 -3.06
CA GLU A 215 17.48 -8.49 -4.21
C GLU A 215 18.21 -8.71 -5.55
N GLU A 216 19.49 -8.34 -5.62
CA GLU A 216 20.28 -8.48 -6.85
C GLU A 216 20.62 -9.95 -7.16
N SER A 217 20.97 -10.74 -6.14
CA SER A 217 21.29 -12.16 -6.28
C SER A 217 20.07 -13.06 -6.38
N TYR A 218 18.94 -12.66 -5.76
CA TYR A 218 17.68 -13.41 -5.79
C TYR A 218 16.50 -12.47 -6.10
N PRO A 219 16.28 -12.12 -7.38
CA PRO A 219 15.28 -11.13 -7.78
C PRO A 219 13.82 -11.54 -7.52
N TYR A 220 12.95 -10.55 -7.33
CA TYR A 220 11.52 -10.76 -7.15
C TYR A 220 10.78 -11.22 -8.41
N GLU A 221 10.10 -12.37 -8.31
CA GLU A 221 9.39 -13.03 -9.42
C GLU A 221 7.87 -12.89 -9.31
N ALA A 222 7.34 -12.65 -8.10
CA ALA A 222 5.91 -12.54 -7.80
C ALA A 222 5.12 -13.83 -8.03
N GLU A 223 5.76 -14.97 -7.85
CA GLU A 223 5.18 -16.31 -7.89
C GLU A 223 5.85 -17.22 -6.87
N ASP A 224 5.21 -18.36 -6.58
CA ASP A 224 5.81 -19.38 -5.72
C ASP A 224 6.80 -20.22 -6.53
N ASP A 225 8.04 -20.36 -6.05
CA ASP A 225 9.03 -21.22 -6.68
C ASP A 225 9.83 -22.04 -5.63
N LYS A 226 10.78 -22.84 -6.11
CA LYS A 226 11.69 -23.62 -5.28
C LYS A 226 12.70 -22.71 -4.63
N CYS A 227 12.99 -22.97 -3.36
CA CYS A 227 14.03 -22.28 -2.61
C CYS A 227 15.43 -22.45 -3.24
N ARG A 228 16.11 -21.33 -3.50
CA ARG A 228 17.45 -21.27 -4.12
C ARG A 228 18.49 -20.47 -3.31
N TYR A 229 18.29 -20.31 -2.00
CA TYR A 229 19.19 -19.54 -1.14
C TYR A 229 20.67 -19.98 -1.26
N LEU A 230 21.58 -19.01 -1.34
CA LEU A 230 23.04 -19.23 -1.38
C LEU A 230 23.73 -18.42 -0.26
N PRO A 231 24.41 -19.05 0.72
CA PRO A 231 25.05 -18.34 1.83
C PRO A 231 26.03 -17.23 1.43
N GLU A 232 26.71 -17.38 0.30
CA GLU A 232 27.64 -16.41 -0.28
C GLU A 232 26.97 -15.11 -0.76
N ASP A 233 25.67 -15.16 -1.05
CA ASP A 233 24.86 -14.06 -1.57
C ASP A 233 24.04 -13.33 -0.49
N SER A 234 24.25 -13.72 0.77
CA SER A 234 23.56 -13.16 1.94
C SER A 234 23.91 -11.69 2.15
N GLY A 235 22.89 -10.82 2.11
CA GLY A 235 22.99 -9.38 2.34
C GLY A 235 22.81 -8.95 3.79
N ALA A 236 22.11 -9.74 4.60
CA ALA A 236 21.86 -9.46 6.01
C ALA A 236 21.59 -10.74 6.80
N THR A 237 21.80 -10.67 8.12
CA THR A 237 21.51 -11.75 9.07
C THR A 237 20.55 -11.26 10.15
N ASP A 238 19.93 -12.19 10.85
CA ASP A 238 18.98 -11.95 11.93
C ASP A 238 19.35 -12.84 13.13
N VAL A 239 19.27 -12.33 14.35
CA VAL A 239 19.51 -13.09 15.60
C VAL A 239 18.24 -13.30 16.45
N GLY A 240 17.11 -12.73 16.03
CA GLY A 240 15.79 -12.80 16.65
C GLY A 240 15.00 -11.53 16.35
N PHE A 241 13.75 -11.46 16.80
CA PHE A 241 12.92 -10.27 16.61
C PHE A 241 12.31 -9.82 17.92
N VAL A 242 11.79 -8.59 17.93
CA VAL A 242 11.14 -7.97 19.07
C VAL A 242 9.71 -7.63 18.70
N ASP A 243 8.77 -8.02 19.56
CA ASP A 243 7.36 -7.72 19.43
C ASP A 243 7.03 -6.47 20.24
N ILE A 244 6.39 -5.50 19.59
CA ILE A 244 5.83 -4.32 20.25
C ILE A 244 4.48 -4.73 20.86
N LYS A 245 4.18 -4.16 22.03
CA LYS A 245 2.93 -4.44 22.75
C LYS A 245 1.72 -4.17 21.84
N GLU A 246 0.90 -5.20 21.66
CA GLU A 246 -0.31 -5.15 20.84
C GLU A 246 -1.19 -3.93 21.19
N GLY A 247 -1.49 -3.14 20.15
CA GLY A 247 -2.35 -1.96 20.20
C GLY A 247 -1.69 -0.71 20.80
N SER A 248 -0.45 -0.78 21.25
CA SER A 248 0.23 0.34 21.91
C SER A 248 0.86 1.30 20.90
N GLU A 249 0.10 2.34 20.51
CA GLU A 249 0.61 3.40 19.61
C GLU A 249 1.82 4.14 20.22
N ASP A 250 1.88 4.28 21.55
CA ASP A 250 3.01 4.90 22.25
C ASP A 250 4.29 4.06 22.15
N ASP A 251 4.18 2.74 22.35
CA ASP A 251 5.34 1.84 22.22
C ASP A 251 5.81 1.75 20.77
N LEU A 252 4.88 1.73 19.80
CA LEU A 252 5.23 1.79 18.38
C LEU A 252 5.95 3.09 18.02
N LYS A 253 5.47 4.23 18.53
CA LYS A 253 6.12 5.53 18.31
C LYS A 253 7.53 5.54 18.88
N ALA A 254 7.71 5.03 20.09
CA ALA A 254 9.01 4.92 20.75
C ALA A 254 9.94 4.02 19.94
N ALA A 255 9.49 2.84 19.54
CA ALA A 255 10.28 1.90 18.75
C ALA A 255 10.72 2.52 17.41
N ILE A 256 9.81 3.19 16.69
CA ILE A 256 10.17 3.86 15.44
C ILE A 256 11.22 4.95 15.68
N ALA A 257 11.12 5.70 16.78
CA ALA A 257 12.06 6.77 17.10
C ALA A 257 13.46 6.28 17.48
N THR A 258 13.54 5.21 18.28
CA THR A 258 14.80 4.78 18.90
C THR A 258 15.42 3.57 18.21
N VAL A 259 14.65 2.82 17.43
CA VAL A 259 15.06 1.54 16.84
C VAL A 259 15.08 1.56 15.32
N GLY A 260 14.23 2.29 14.61
CA GLY A 260 14.24 2.27 13.13
C GLY A 260 12.88 1.96 12.51
N PRO A 261 12.86 1.65 11.20
CA PRO A 261 11.66 1.12 10.56
C PRO A 261 11.15 -0.17 11.25
N VAL A 262 9.83 -0.30 11.36
CA VAL A 262 9.14 -1.39 12.06
C VAL A 262 8.12 -2.04 11.12
N SER A 263 8.12 -3.37 11.03
CA SER A 263 7.09 -4.11 10.32
C SER A 263 5.76 -3.99 11.07
N VAL A 264 4.68 -3.66 10.36
CA VAL A 264 3.34 -3.59 10.94
C VAL A 264 2.32 -4.27 10.04
N ALA A 265 1.24 -4.80 10.61
CA ALA A 265 0.06 -5.23 9.86
C ALA A 265 -1.07 -4.22 9.99
N ILE A 266 -1.86 -4.05 8.93
CA ILE A 266 -3.02 -3.16 8.88
C ILE A 266 -4.23 -3.85 8.24
N ASP A 267 -5.42 -3.30 8.47
CA ASP A 267 -6.60 -3.51 7.62
C ASP A 267 -6.49 -2.61 6.38
N ALA A 268 -6.15 -3.22 5.24
CA ALA A 268 -6.08 -2.56 3.94
C ALA A 268 -7.26 -2.96 3.04
N SER A 269 -8.35 -3.43 3.63
CA SER A 269 -9.43 -4.10 2.93
C SER A 269 -10.49 -3.11 2.38
N HIS A 270 -10.37 -1.82 2.68
CA HIS A 270 -11.33 -0.82 2.24
C HIS A 270 -11.04 -0.30 0.82
N GLU A 271 -12.09 -0.04 0.04
CA GLU A 271 -11.97 0.57 -1.30
C GLU A 271 -11.30 1.96 -1.23
N SER A 272 -11.51 2.68 -0.13
CA SER A 272 -10.83 3.95 0.15
C SER A 272 -9.31 3.76 0.26
N PHE A 273 -8.83 2.69 0.88
CA PHE A 273 -7.40 2.38 0.95
C PHE A 273 -6.84 1.98 -0.43
N GLN A 274 -7.57 1.16 -1.19
CA GLN A 274 -7.19 0.74 -2.55
C GLN A 274 -6.82 1.94 -3.45
N PHE A 275 -7.53 3.05 -3.32
CA PHE A 275 -7.34 4.26 -4.14
C PHE A 275 -6.69 5.43 -3.41
N TYR A 276 -6.14 5.24 -2.21
CA TYR A 276 -5.50 6.32 -1.47
C TYR A 276 -4.45 7.06 -2.33
N SER A 277 -4.43 8.38 -2.23
CA SER A 277 -3.54 9.25 -3.01
C SER A 277 -2.72 10.20 -2.13
N GLU A 278 -3.35 10.96 -1.24
CA GLU A 278 -2.70 11.96 -0.41
C GLU A 278 -3.56 12.36 0.80
N GLY A 279 -2.97 13.10 1.75
CA GLY A 279 -3.58 13.49 3.02
C GLY A 279 -3.39 12.43 4.12
N VAL A 280 -4.03 12.62 5.27
CA VAL A 280 -3.99 11.64 6.37
C VAL A 280 -5.17 10.70 6.23
N TYR A 281 -4.90 9.45 5.89
CA TYR A 281 -5.90 8.40 5.78
C TYR A 281 -6.53 8.10 7.13
N TYR A 282 -7.85 8.18 7.19
CA TYR A 282 -8.65 7.78 8.32
C TYR A 282 -9.99 7.25 7.82
N ASP A 283 -10.28 6.00 8.11
CA ASP A 283 -11.55 5.37 7.82
C ASP A 283 -12.13 4.84 9.13
N GLN A 284 -13.40 5.15 9.41
CA GLN A 284 -14.06 4.68 10.63
C GLN A 284 -14.38 3.18 10.56
N GLU A 285 -14.47 2.62 9.36
CA GLU A 285 -14.76 1.20 9.16
C GLU A 285 -13.51 0.32 9.27
N CYS A 286 -12.31 0.92 9.26
CA CYS A 286 -11.05 0.21 9.43
C CYS A 286 -11.02 -0.58 10.74
N SER A 287 -10.82 -1.89 10.63
CA SER A 287 -10.69 -2.77 11.79
C SER A 287 -9.35 -2.59 12.48
N SER A 288 -9.35 -2.64 13.81
CA SER A 288 -8.11 -2.72 14.60
C SER A 288 -7.63 -4.16 14.81
N THR A 289 -8.40 -5.17 14.39
CA THR A 289 -8.13 -6.59 14.68
C THR A 289 -8.11 -7.48 13.45
N GLU A 290 -8.90 -7.15 12.41
CA GLU A 290 -8.99 -7.90 11.15
C GLU A 290 -7.93 -7.40 10.17
N LEU A 291 -6.66 -7.68 10.48
CA LEU A 291 -5.52 -7.24 9.68
C LEU A 291 -5.31 -8.21 8.50
N ASP A 292 -5.03 -7.66 7.32
CA ASP A 292 -4.85 -8.43 6.09
C ASP A 292 -3.65 -8.00 5.22
N HIS A 293 -2.98 -6.90 5.58
CA HIS A 293 -1.85 -6.38 4.80
C HIS A 293 -0.62 -6.03 5.65
N GLY A 294 0.55 -6.51 5.22
CA GLY A 294 1.83 -6.27 5.87
C GLY A 294 2.55 -5.09 5.22
N VAL A 295 2.93 -4.09 6.02
CA VAL A 295 3.56 -2.84 5.56
C VAL A 295 4.69 -2.43 6.50
N LEU A 296 5.42 -1.36 6.18
CA LEU A 296 6.56 -0.91 6.98
C LEU A 296 6.32 0.51 7.50
N ALA A 297 6.28 0.67 8.83
CA ALA A 297 6.26 1.98 9.45
C ALA A 297 7.67 2.59 9.46
N VAL A 298 7.86 3.64 8.68
CA VAL A 298 9.17 4.30 8.46
C VAL A 298 9.26 5.67 9.14
N GLY A 299 8.25 6.06 9.91
CA GLY A 299 8.23 7.36 10.56
C GLY A 299 6.86 7.73 11.10
N TYR A 300 6.78 8.95 11.62
CA TYR A 300 5.56 9.56 12.09
C TYR A 300 5.71 11.08 12.11
N GLY A 301 4.60 11.78 12.21
CA GLY A 301 4.60 13.23 12.37
C GLY A 301 3.23 13.77 12.74
N THR A 302 3.11 15.07 12.57
CA THR A 302 1.88 15.84 12.71
C THR A 302 1.84 16.86 11.58
N GLU A 303 0.69 16.99 10.91
CA GLU A 303 0.45 18.02 9.90
C GLU A 303 -0.89 18.73 10.11
N LYS A 304 -1.08 19.88 9.44
CA LYS A 304 -2.34 20.61 9.50
C LYS A 304 -3.35 20.04 8.50
N SER A 305 -4.55 19.75 8.97
CA SER A 305 -5.69 19.40 8.11
C SER A 305 -6.11 20.58 7.23
N PRO A 306 -6.94 20.36 6.20
CA PRO A 306 -7.58 21.45 5.46
C PRO A 306 -8.40 22.41 6.36
N SER A 307 -8.90 21.94 7.50
CA SER A 307 -9.60 22.74 8.52
C SER A 307 -8.66 23.47 9.50
N GLY A 308 -7.35 23.27 9.41
CA GLY A 308 -6.33 23.89 10.28
C GLY A 308 -6.06 23.16 11.61
N GLU A 309 -6.62 21.97 11.79
CA GLU A 309 -6.41 21.14 12.98
C GLU A 309 -5.14 20.30 12.86
N ASP A 310 -4.49 20.00 13.98
CA ASP A 310 -3.34 19.08 13.99
C ASP A 310 -3.81 17.63 13.78
N GLN A 311 -3.21 16.96 12.80
CA GLN A 311 -3.43 15.56 12.47
C GLN A 311 -2.14 14.78 12.62
N ASP A 312 -2.09 13.97 13.67
CA ASP A 312 -1.04 13.00 13.91
C ASP A 312 -1.12 11.87 12.88
N TYR A 313 0.03 11.45 12.34
CA TYR A 313 0.09 10.35 11.37
C TYR A 313 1.28 9.42 11.60
N TRP A 314 1.11 8.17 11.19
CA TRP A 314 2.14 7.21 10.85
C TRP A 314 2.54 7.38 9.39
N LEU A 315 3.83 7.33 9.09
CA LEU A 315 4.34 7.29 7.72
C LEU A 315 4.66 5.85 7.36
N ILE A 316 3.88 5.28 6.46
CA ILE A 316 3.92 3.86 6.12
C ILE A 316 4.40 3.69 4.67
N LYS A 317 5.40 2.84 4.46
CA LYS A 317 5.84 2.36 3.14
C LYS A 317 4.98 1.17 2.73
N ASN A 318 4.40 1.25 1.53
CA ASN A 318 3.63 0.16 0.93
C ASN A 318 4.46 -0.59 -0.13
N SER A 319 3.93 -1.68 -0.66
CA SER A 319 4.57 -2.59 -1.62
C SER A 319 3.79 -2.67 -2.94
N TRP A 320 3.10 -1.59 -3.33
CA TRP A 320 2.21 -1.57 -4.52
C TRP A 320 2.69 -0.63 -5.63
N SER A 321 4.02 -0.44 -5.78
CA SER A 321 4.66 0.55 -6.66
C SER A 321 4.57 1.99 -6.15
N GLU A 322 5.52 2.81 -6.57
CA GLU A 322 5.58 4.27 -6.35
C GLU A 322 4.37 5.02 -6.90
N ASN A 323 3.63 4.43 -7.85
CA ASN A 323 2.45 5.05 -8.46
C ASN A 323 1.21 5.02 -7.55
N TRP A 324 1.22 4.22 -6.48
CA TRP A 324 0.16 4.18 -5.48
C TRP A 324 0.45 5.17 -4.34
N GLY A 325 -0.57 5.84 -3.81
CA GLY A 325 -0.40 6.79 -2.70
C GLY A 325 0.54 7.96 -3.01
N ILE A 326 1.30 8.36 -1.99
CA ILE A 326 2.30 9.43 -2.04
C ILE A 326 3.66 8.81 -2.36
N GLY A 327 3.93 8.54 -3.64
CA GLY A 327 5.20 7.92 -4.07
C GLY A 327 5.39 6.53 -3.48
N GLY A 328 4.31 5.75 -3.31
CA GLY A 328 4.32 4.43 -2.68
C GLY A 328 4.12 4.42 -1.16
N TYR A 329 3.86 5.59 -0.55
CA TYR A 329 3.64 5.74 0.88
C TYR A 329 2.21 6.17 1.20
N VAL A 330 1.78 5.88 2.42
CA VAL A 330 0.53 6.38 3.01
C VAL A 330 0.80 7.02 4.36
N LYS A 331 0.06 8.09 4.66
CA LYS A 331 -0.03 8.63 6.01
C LYS A 331 -1.31 8.07 6.62
N ILE A 332 -1.21 7.27 7.68
CA ILE A 332 -2.39 6.73 8.40
C ILE A 332 -2.53 7.50 9.70
N ALA A 333 -3.74 7.90 10.08
CA ALA A 333 -3.95 8.64 11.31
C ALA A 333 -3.37 7.90 12.53
N ARG A 334 -2.65 8.63 13.37
CA ARG A 334 -2.05 8.15 14.62
C ARG A 334 -2.81 8.76 15.80
N ASN A 335 -2.80 8.10 16.94
CA ASN A 335 -3.53 8.50 18.15
C ASN A 335 -5.04 8.61 17.91
N LYS A 336 -5.57 7.70 17.11
CA LYS A 336 -6.98 7.64 16.70
C LYS A 336 -7.55 6.24 16.94
N ASN A 337 -7.38 5.75 18.18
CA ASN A 337 -7.85 4.45 18.62
C ASN A 337 -7.27 3.30 17.78
N ASN A 338 -5.96 3.34 17.48
CA ASN A 338 -5.27 2.32 16.68
C ASN A 338 -6.02 2.01 15.37
N THR A 339 -6.39 3.06 14.63
CA THR A 339 -7.14 2.94 13.37
C THR A 339 -6.41 2.01 12.40
N CYS A 340 -7.17 1.15 11.72
CA CYS A 340 -6.68 0.09 10.84
C CYS A 340 -5.70 -0.90 11.52
N GLY A 341 -5.53 -0.85 12.84
CA GLY A 341 -4.70 -1.78 13.60
C GLY A 341 -3.19 -1.61 13.43
N VAL A 342 -2.72 -0.42 13.05
CA VAL A 342 -1.28 -0.14 12.79
C VAL A 342 -0.35 -0.61 13.91
N ALA A 343 -0.77 -0.51 15.18
CA ALA A 343 -0.01 -0.95 16.34
C ALA A 343 -0.41 -2.35 16.87
N THR A 344 -1.33 -3.05 16.20
CA THR A 344 -1.85 -4.35 16.68
C THR A 344 -0.82 -5.47 16.53
N GLN A 345 -0.17 -5.57 15.37
CA GLN A 345 0.93 -6.50 15.16
C GLN A 345 2.11 -5.77 14.57
N ALA A 346 3.00 -5.32 15.46
CA ALA A 346 4.20 -4.59 15.12
C ALA A 346 5.43 -5.30 15.68
N SER A 347 6.43 -5.52 14.83
CA SER A 347 7.67 -6.21 15.19
C SER A 347 8.85 -5.72 14.36
N TYR A 348 10.06 -5.95 14.85
CA TYR A 348 11.29 -5.64 14.12
C TYR A 348 12.36 -6.70 14.38
N PRO A 349 13.23 -7.01 13.39
CA PRO A 349 14.30 -7.98 13.56
C PRO A 349 15.49 -7.40 14.35
N LEU A 350 16.38 -8.25 14.82
CA LEU A 350 17.62 -7.88 15.50
C LEU A 350 18.78 -8.36 14.63
N VAL A 351 19.66 -7.44 14.23
CA VAL A 351 20.81 -7.72 13.35
C VAL A 351 22.09 -7.87 14.13
#